data_AF-A0A5C8TH48-F1
#
_entry.id   AF-A0A5C8TH48-F1
#
_cell.length_a   1.000
_cell.length_b   1.000
_cell.length_c   1.000
_cell.angle_alpha   90.00
_cell.angle_beta   90.00
_cell.angle_gamma   90.00
#
_symmetry.space_group_name_H-M   'P 1'
#
loop_
_entity.id
_entity.type
_entity.pdbx_description
1 polymer ?
#
loop_
_entity_poly.entity_id
_entity_poly.type
_entity_poly.pdbx_seq_one_letter_code
_entity_poly.pdbx_strand_id
1 'polypeptide(L)'
;MTTRDTTKRRAPPLSDTEEALLQASIANNPDSAELTDAELARLRPARDVLPPAVYAALAQGSPSQGQTGRVQLTLNVDPDVLAAYQAGGPWQARMNEALAEGLVRGRRRAKAGKRG
;
A
#
# COMPACT_ATOMS: atom_id res chain seq x y z
N MET A 1 15.38 9.89 -19.48
CA MET A 1 14.33 10.28 -18.52
C MET A 1 13.00 9.89 -19.13
N THR A 2 12.48 8.71 -18.79
CA THR A 2 11.18 8.25 -19.32
C THR A 2 10.09 8.80 -18.42
N THR A 3 9.42 9.84 -18.88
CA THR A 3 8.26 10.43 -18.20
C THR A 3 7.16 9.37 -18.11
N ARG A 4 6.78 9.01 -16.88
CA ARG A 4 5.73 8.03 -16.64
C ARG A 4 4.39 8.68 -16.96
N ASP A 5 3.77 8.27 -18.06
CA ASP A 5 2.44 8.69 -18.49
C ASP A 5 1.39 8.28 -17.43
N THR A 6 0.89 9.26 -16.68
CA THR A 6 -0.12 9.09 -15.63
C THR A 6 -1.55 9.04 -16.16
N THR A 7 -1.75 9.13 -17.48
CA THR A 7 -3.08 9.32 -18.11
C THR A 7 -3.93 8.05 -18.12
N LYS A 8 -3.33 6.86 -17.94
CA LYS A 8 -4.03 5.56 -18.03
C LYS A 8 -4.81 5.11 -16.78
N ARG A 9 -4.99 5.95 -15.74
CA ARG A 9 -5.67 5.55 -14.48
C ARG A 9 -6.94 6.36 -14.15
N ARG A 10 -7.69 6.81 -15.14
CA ARG A 10 -9.05 7.32 -14.88
C ARG A 10 -10.05 6.33 -15.46
N ALA A 11 -10.88 5.75 -14.58
CA ALA A 11 -12.07 5.07 -15.04
C ALA A 11 -12.88 6.06 -15.93
N PRO A 12 -13.46 5.59 -17.04
CA PRO A 12 -14.33 6.45 -17.84
C PRO A 12 -15.47 7.01 -16.97
N PRO A 13 -15.95 8.23 -17.25
CA PRO A 13 -17.12 8.76 -16.55
C PRO A 13 -18.31 7.82 -16.79
N LEU A 14 -19.12 7.60 -15.76
CA LEU A 14 -20.39 6.89 -15.90
C LEU A 14 -21.25 7.63 -16.92
N SER A 15 -21.91 6.88 -17.81
CA SER A 15 -22.97 7.46 -18.64
C SER A 15 -24.25 7.66 -17.83
N ASP A 16 -25.07 8.63 -18.22
CA ASP A 16 -26.38 8.88 -17.58
C ASP A 16 -27.25 7.60 -17.50
N THR A 17 -27.16 6.75 -18.52
CA THR A 17 -27.85 5.45 -18.56
C THR A 17 -27.31 4.49 -17.50
N GLU A 18 -25.99 4.41 -17.33
CA GLU A 18 -25.38 3.57 -16.29
C GLU A 18 -25.71 4.09 -14.89
N GLU A 19 -25.67 5.40 -14.68
CA GLU A 19 -26.10 6.01 -13.41
C GLU A 19 -27.56 5.71 -13.08
N ALA A 20 -28.46 5.83 -14.08
CA ALA A 20 -29.87 5.50 -13.91
C ALA A 20 -30.09 4.02 -13.54
N LEU A 21 -29.34 3.10 -14.15
CA LEU A 21 -29.41 1.67 -13.84
C LEU A 21 -28.88 1.37 -12.42
N LEU A 22 -27.80 2.03 -12.01
CA LEU A 22 -27.27 1.90 -10.65
C LEU A 22 -28.28 2.42 -9.62
N GLN A 23 -28.89 3.59 -9.87
CA GLN A 23 -29.89 4.17 -8.99
C GLN A 23 -31.15 3.29 -8.88
N ALA A 24 -31.61 2.73 -9.99
CA ALA A 24 -32.73 1.79 -10.00
C ALA A 24 -32.39 0.50 -9.20
N SER A 25 -31.15 0.01 -9.32
CA SER A 25 -30.69 -1.16 -8.57
C SER A 25 -30.61 -0.89 -7.07
N ILE A 26 -30.18 0.31 -6.66
CA ILE A 26 -30.17 0.73 -5.25
C ILE A 26 -31.61 0.84 -4.72
N ALA A 27 -32.49 1.51 -5.45
CA ALA A 27 -33.87 1.75 -5.01
C ALA A 27 -34.70 0.45 -4.89
N ASN A 28 -34.42 -0.55 -5.72
CA ASN A 28 -35.13 -1.83 -5.71
C ASN A 28 -34.50 -2.88 -4.78
N ASN A 29 -33.41 -2.56 -4.07
CA ASN A 29 -32.76 -3.50 -3.16
C ASN A 29 -33.32 -3.39 -1.73
N PRO A 30 -34.12 -4.37 -1.25
CA PRO A 30 -34.70 -4.32 0.08
C PRO A 30 -33.65 -4.38 1.21
N ASP A 31 -32.48 -4.97 0.96
CA ASP A 31 -31.37 -5.03 1.92
C ASP A 31 -30.57 -3.72 1.99
N SER A 32 -30.88 -2.75 1.13
CA SER A 32 -30.26 -1.41 1.10
C SER A 32 -31.29 -0.31 1.34
N ALA A 33 -32.38 -0.61 2.05
CA ALA A 33 -33.34 0.39 2.48
C ALA A 33 -32.64 1.45 3.35
N GLU A 34 -33.03 2.71 3.14
CA GLU A 34 -32.55 3.83 3.94
C GLU A 34 -32.98 3.66 5.41
N LEU A 35 -32.06 3.93 6.34
CA LEU A 35 -32.34 3.83 7.78
C LEU A 35 -33.32 4.94 8.19
N THR A 36 -34.35 4.57 8.95
CA THR A 36 -35.23 5.57 9.58
C THR A 36 -34.51 6.26 10.75
N ASP A 37 -34.95 7.47 11.11
CA ASP A 37 -34.39 8.21 12.25
C ASP A 37 -34.43 7.40 13.56
N ALA A 38 -35.51 6.63 13.75
CA ALA A 38 -35.69 5.76 14.91
C ALA A 38 -34.69 4.58 14.94
N GLU A 39 -34.30 4.06 13.78
CA GLU A 39 -33.29 3.00 13.67
C GLU A 39 -31.89 3.58 13.85
N LEU A 40 -31.62 4.74 13.26
CA LEU A 40 -30.36 5.45 13.40
C LEU A 40 -30.06 5.80 14.87
N ALA A 41 -31.08 6.25 15.61
CA ALA A 41 -30.97 6.57 17.03
C ALA A 41 -30.64 5.37 17.93
N ARG A 42 -30.86 4.13 17.45
CA ARG A 42 -30.57 2.89 18.19
C ARG A 42 -29.16 2.34 17.94
N LEU A 43 -28.43 2.88 16.96
CA LEU A 43 -27.08 2.42 16.65
C LEU A 43 -26.13 2.71 17.82
N ARG A 44 -25.21 1.78 18.06
CA ARG A 44 -24.19 1.90 19.10
C ARG A 44 -22.79 1.78 18.47
N PRO A 45 -21.78 2.48 19.01
CA PRO A 45 -20.41 2.34 18.54
C PRO A 45 -19.94 0.88 18.59
N ALA A 46 -19.21 0.43 17.56
CA ALA A 46 -18.75 -0.96 17.46
C ALA A 46 -17.91 -1.42 18.67
N ARG A 47 -17.13 -0.51 19.28
CA ARG A 47 -16.36 -0.76 20.51
C ARG A 47 -17.22 -1.14 21.72
N ASP A 48 -18.49 -0.73 21.73
CA ASP A 48 -19.40 -0.93 22.86
C ASP A 48 -20.22 -2.23 22.71
N VAL A 49 -20.18 -2.86 21.53
CA VAL A 49 -20.99 -4.05 21.19
C VAL A 49 -20.13 -5.26 20.85
N LEU A 50 -18.97 -5.05 20.23
CA LEU A 50 -18.06 -6.13 19.85
C LEU A 50 -17.16 -6.57 21.01
N PRO A 51 -16.79 -7.86 21.10
CA PRO A 51 -15.76 -8.31 22.01
C PRO A 51 -14.44 -7.54 21.79
N PRO A 52 -13.68 -7.20 22.84
CA PRO A 52 -12.47 -6.37 22.72
C PRO A 52 -11.44 -6.90 21.73
N ALA A 53 -11.24 -8.22 21.69
CA ALA A 53 -10.31 -8.86 20.76
C ALA A 53 -10.75 -8.71 19.29
N VAL A 54 -12.06 -8.79 19.01
CA VAL A 54 -12.62 -8.62 17.66
C VAL A 54 -12.53 -7.16 17.23
N TYR A 55 -12.90 -6.23 18.12
CA TYR A 55 -12.76 -4.81 17.84
C TYR A 55 -11.31 -4.42 17.57
N ALA A 56 -10.36 -4.89 18.38
CA ALA A 56 -8.94 -4.63 18.19
C ALA A 56 -8.42 -5.15 16.84
N ALA A 57 -8.84 -6.35 16.42
CA ALA A 57 -8.44 -6.90 15.13
C ALA A 57 -8.97 -6.10 13.92
N LEU A 58 -10.15 -5.50 14.04
CA LEU A 58 -10.75 -4.68 12.98
C LEU A 58 -10.25 -3.23 13.00
N ALA A 59 -9.98 -2.68 14.19
CA ALA A 59 -9.50 -1.32 14.39
C ALA A 59 -8.01 -1.18 14.06
N GLN A 60 -7.23 -2.26 14.17
CA GLN A 60 -5.93 -2.37 13.52
C GLN A 60 -6.17 -2.47 12.01
N GLY A 61 -6.39 -1.32 11.36
CA GLY A 61 -6.48 -1.27 9.90
C GLY A 61 -5.32 -2.05 9.28
N SER A 62 -5.56 -2.68 8.13
CA SER A 62 -4.50 -3.34 7.35
C SER A 62 -3.28 -2.41 7.33
N PRO A 63 -2.06 -2.90 7.63
CA PRO A 63 -0.88 -2.05 7.66
C PRO A 63 -0.89 -1.25 6.38
N SER A 64 -1.14 0.08 6.50
CA SER A 64 -1.06 0.98 5.35
C SER A 64 0.22 0.59 4.63
N GLN A 65 0.16 0.32 3.33
CA GLN A 65 1.31 -0.18 2.56
C GLN A 65 2.56 0.72 2.69
N GLY A 66 2.44 1.91 3.31
CA GLY A 66 3.55 2.75 3.75
C GLY A 66 4.26 2.35 5.06
N GLN A 67 3.84 1.32 5.80
CA GLN A 67 4.50 0.89 7.05
C GLN A 67 5.71 -0.03 6.84
N THR A 68 5.98 -0.48 5.61
CA THR A 68 7.32 -1.00 5.33
C THR A 68 8.22 0.20 5.12
N GLY A 69 9.18 0.47 6.03
CA GLY A 69 10.10 1.61 5.99
C GLY A 69 11.10 1.61 4.81
N ARG A 70 10.67 1.15 3.64
CA ARG A 70 11.42 1.10 2.39
C ARG A 70 11.00 2.29 1.54
N VAL A 71 11.99 3.06 1.11
CA VAL A 71 11.79 4.22 0.23
C VAL A 71 12.00 3.77 -1.22
N GLN A 72 11.05 4.10 -2.09
CA GLN A 72 11.23 3.94 -3.54
C GLN A 72 12.15 5.05 -4.04
N LEU A 73 13.20 4.68 -4.78
CA LEU A 73 14.17 5.62 -5.34
C LEU A 73 14.54 5.23 -6.76
N THR A 74 14.95 6.21 -7.56
CA THR A 74 15.51 6.00 -8.90
C THR A 74 17.03 5.85 -8.77
N LEU A 75 17.56 4.68 -9.13
CA LEU A 75 19.00 4.38 -9.12
C LEU A 75 19.44 3.87 -10.49
N ASN A 76 20.60 4.33 -10.95
CA ASN A 76 21.27 3.75 -12.11
C ASN A 76 22.13 2.57 -11.64
N VAL A 77 21.85 1.38 -12.16
CA VAL A 77 22.61 0.16 -11.92
C VAL A 77 23.05 -0.38 -13.27
N ASP A 78 24.25 -0.95 -13.33
CA ASP A 78 24.73 -1.65 -14.51
C ASP A 78 23.74 -2.77 -14.92
N PRO A 79 23.40 -2.89 -16.22
CA PRO A 79 22.40 -3.85 -16.68
C PRO A 79 22.77 -5.30 -16.37
N ASP A 80 24.05 -5.67 -16.45
CA ASP A 80 24.50 -7.06 -16.21
C ASP A 80 24.42 -7.41 -14.72
N VAL A 81 24.73 -6.44 -13.86
CA VAL A 81 24.58 -6.58 -12.40
C VAL A 81 23.10 -6.76 -12.03
N LEU A 82 22.22 -5.93 -12.61
CA LEU A 82 20.79 -6.03 -12.36
C LEU A 82 20.22 -7.37 -12.87
N ALA A 83 20.67 -7.86 -14.02
CA ALA A 83 20.30 -9.15 -14.56
C ALA A 83 20.74 -10.30 -13.64
N ALA A 84 21.97 -10.26 -13.13
CA ALA A 84 22.51 -11.27 -12.21
C ALA A 84 21.72 -11.35 -10.89
N TYR A 85 21.26 -10.21 -10.35
CA TYR A 85 20.39 -10.20 -9.18
C TYR A 85 19.01 -10.80 -9.51
N GLN A 86 18.39 -10.36 -10.60
CA GLN A 86 17.05 -10.81 -11.01
C GLN A 86 16.97 -12.31 -11.34
N ALA A 87 18.08 -12.92 -11.78
CA ALA A 87 18.15 -14.34 -12.08
C ALA A 87 17.87 -15.24 -10.86
N GLY A 88 17.94 -14.72 -9.63
CA GLY A 88 17.76 -15.51 -8.41
C GLY A 88 16.74 -14.93 -7.44
N GLY A 89 15.59 -15.60 -7.31
CA GLY A 89 14.66 -15.48 -6.18
C GLY A 89 14.34 -14.03 -5.77
N PRO A 90 14.14 -13.74 -4.46
CA PRO A 90 13.76 -12.41 -3.97
C PRO A 90 14.93 -11.40 -4.09
N TRP A 91 15.20 -10.94 -5.31
CA TRP A 91 16.38 -10.18 -5.67
C TRP A 91 16.44 -8.79 -5.03
N GLN A 92 15.30 -8.12 -4.82
CA GLN A 92 15.28 -6.81 -4.16
C GLN A 92 15.74 -6.89 -2.69
N ALA A 93 15.38 -7.97 -1.98
CA ALA A 93 15.80 -8.17 -0.60
C ALA A 93 17.32 -8.40 -0.52
N ARG A 94 17.86 -9.24 -1.41
CA ARG A 94 19.30 -9.50 -1.54
C ARG A 94 20.09 -8.24 -1.89
N MET A 95 19.57 -7.43 -2.81
CA MET A 95 20.20 -6.15 -3.18
C MET A 95 20.22 -5.19 -1.98
N ASN A 96 19.14 -5.12 -1.20
CA ASN A 96 19.09 -4.29 0.00
C ASN A 96 20.11 -4.74 1.08
N GLU A 97 20.29 -6.04 1.26
CA GLU A 97 21.32 -6.61 2.14
C GLU A 97 22.74 -6.22 1.69
N ALA A 98 23.04 -6.36 0.40
CA ALA A 98 24.32 -5.97 -0.16
C ALA A 98 24.64 -4.48 0.04
N LEU A 99 23.65 -3.60 -0.11
CA LEU A 99 23.78 -2.16 0.17
C LEU A 99 24.10 -1.91 1.65
N ALA A 100 23.40 -2.58 2.57
CA ALA A 100 23.62 -2.44 4.01
C ALA A 100 25.04 -2.92 4.43
N GLU A 101 25.50 -4.05 3.90
CA GLU A 101 26.86 -4.52 4.14
C GLU A 101 27.94 -3.58 3.58
N GLY A 102 27.68 -2.98 2.42
CA GLY A 102 28.54 -1.98 1.80
C GLY A 102 28.83 -0.81 2.74
N LEU A 103 27.81 -0.34 3.48
CA LEU A 103 27.97 0.72 4.49
C LEU A 103 28.89 0.29 5.64
N VAL A 104 28.78 -0.96 6.10
CA VAL A 104 29.65 -1.49 7.16
C VAL A 104 31.10 -1.56 6.69
N ARG A 105 31.33 -2.07 5.48
CA ARG A 105 32.67 -2.16 4.86
C ARG A 105 33.30 -0.79 4.62
N GLY A 106 32.52 0.17 4.11
CA GLY A 106 32.96 1.55 3.87
C GLY A 106 33.37 2.27 5.16
N ARG A 107 32.57 2.16 6.23
CA ARG A 107 32.91 2.73 7.54
C ARG A 107 34.21 2.17 8.12
N ARG A 108 34.46 0.86 7.95
CA ARG A 108 35.70 0.21 8.40
C ARG A 108 36.93 0.75 7.65
N ARG A 109 36.83 0.90 6.32
CA ARG A 109 37.92 1.46 5.49
C ARG A 109 38.24 2.91 5.86
N ALA A 110 37.22 3.74 6.06
CA ALA A 110 37.42 5.14 6.44
C ALA A 110 38.11 5.31 7.82
N LYS A 111 37.79 4.45 8.80
CA LYS A 111 38.43 4.47 10.12
C LYS A 111 39.90 4.04 10.09
N ALA A 112 40.27 3.11 9.20
CA ALA A 112 41.65 2.66 9.04
C ALA A 112 42.55 3.75 8.42
N GLY A 113 42.04 4.50 7.44
CA GLY A 113 42.79 5.58 6.79
C GLY A 113 43.00 6.84 7.63
N LYS A 114 42.26 7.03 8.73
CA LYS A 114 42.40 8.19 9.64
C LYS A 114 43.40 7.94 10.79
N ARG A 115 43.93 6.74 10.92
CA ARG A 115 44.83 6.31 12.01
C ARG A 115 46.29 6.08 11.57
N GLY A 116 46.60 6.32 10.30
CA GLY A 116 47.96 6.40 9.75
C GLY A 116 48.24 7.81 9.29
#